data_AF-J9EH23-F1
#
_entry.id   AF-J9EH23-F1
#
_cell.length_a   1.000
_cell.length_b   1.000
_cell.length_c   1.000
_cell.angle_alpha   90.00
_cell.angle_beta   90.00
_cell.angle_gamma   90.00
#
_symmetry.space_group_name_H-M   'P 1'
#
loop_
_entity.id
_entity.type
_entity.pdbx_description
1 polymer ?
#
loop_
_entity_poly.entity_id
_entity_poly.type
_entity_poly.pdbx_seq_one_letter_code
_entity_poly.pdbx_strand_id
1 'polypeptide(L)'
;MFTDPRNKIPPAVQPVVLIFSIILIAVCVTANAGGEINPARDLGPKLVAFTVGYGWDVFSYLFIFTFISVTEIISGFLIPIFVPFAGAAFGAWFYHLSLGIHISDDKDHCKTDDRMEMNEVSRVTIGKSRIAIAK
;
A
#
# COMPACT_ATOMS: atom_id res chain seq x y z
N MET A 1 5.28 -2.12 0.50
CA MET A 1 5.92 -1.70 1.76
C MET A 1 5.33 -2.40 2.98
N PHE A 2 4.15 -2.02 3.50
CA PHE A 2 3.66 -2.58 4.78
C PHE A 2 3.26 -4.06 4.73
N THR A 3 2.82 -4.53 3.57
CA THR A 3 2.47 -5.94 3.33
C THR A 3 3.63 -6.79 2.84
N ASP A 4 4.83 -6.20 2.64
CA ASP A 4 5.97 -6.96 2.14
C ASP A 4 6.47 -7.93 3.24
N PRO A 5 6.40 -9.25 3.04
CA PRO A 5 6.85 -10.24 4.03
C PRO A 5 8.36 -10.14 4.31
N ARG A 6 9.16 -9.58 3.38
CA ARG A 6 10.60 -9.36 3.57
C ARG A 6 10.89 -8.28 4.62
N ASN A 7 9.93 -7.39 4.84
CA ASN A 7 10.07 -6.29 5.80
C ASN A 7 9.79 -6.70 7.26
N LYS A 8 9.51 -7.99 7.52
CA LYS A 8 9.33 -8.60 8.86
C LYS A 8 8.37 -7.84 9.80
N ILE A 9 7.40 -7.09 9.25
CA ILE A 9 6.38 -6.40 10.05
C ILE A 9 5.36 -7.45 10.52
N PRO A 10 5.10 -7.58 11.84
CA PRO A 10 4.10 -8.49 12.36
C PRO A 10 2.71 -8.18 11.75
N PRO A 11 1.96 -9.17 11.28
CA PRO A 11 0.68 -8.94 10.58
C PRO A 11 -0.35 -8.20 11.43
N ALA A 12 -0.30 -8.36 12.76
CA ALA A 12 -1.19 -7.67 13.69
C ALA A 12 -0.98 -6.14 13.72
N VAL A 13 0.22 -5.64 13.46
CA VAL A 13 0.53 -4.19 13.52
C VAL A 13 0.45 -3.49 12.17
N GLN A 14 0.39 -4.25 11.06
CA GLN A 14 0.29 -3.72 9.71
C GLN A 14 -0.84 -2.68 9.53
N PRO A 15 -2.10 -2.93 9.96
CA PRO A 15 -3.16 -1.94 9.79
C PRO A 15 -2.95 -0.69 10.64
N VAL A 16 -2.39 -0.84 11.84
CA VAL A 16 -2.13 0.29 12.76
C VAL A 16 -1.10 1.24 12.16
N VAL A 17 0.02 0.69 11.66
CA VAL A 17 1.08 1.49 11.04
C VAL A 17 0.60 2.19 9.77
N LEU A 18 -0.23 1.50 8.96
CA LEU A 18 -0.84 2.09 7.78
C LEU A 18 -1.72 3.30 8.15
N ILE A 19 -2.63 3.13 9.12
CA ILE A 19 -3.54 4.19 9.56
C ILE A 19 -2.76 5.37 10.12
N PHE A 20 -1.75 5.13 10.95
CA PHE A 20 -0.93 6.18 11.54
C PHE A 20 -0.18 6.98 10.46
N SER A 21 0.31 6.30 9.42
CA SER A 21 0.95 6.95 8.27
C SER A 21 -0.02 7.84 7.50
N ILE A 22 -1.25 7.38 7.26
CA ILE A 22 -2.29 8.16 6.59
C ILE A 22 -2.67 9.38 7.43
N ILE A 23 -2.82 9.24 8.75
CA ILE A 23 -3.12 10.35 9.66
C ILE A 23 -1.99 11.39 9.63
N LEU A 24 -0.73 10.94 9.68
CA LEU A 24 0.42 11.84 9.64
C LEU A 24 0.42 12.67 8.35
N ILE A 25 0.23 12.02 7.20
CA ILE A 25 0.15 12.70 5.91
C ILE A 25 -1.05 13.65 5.88
N ALA A 26 -2.20 13.24 6.42
CA ALA A 26 -3.38 14.08 6.50
C ALA A 26 -3.08 15.33 7.33
N VAL A 27 -2.54 15.22 8.54
CA VAL A 27 -2.26 16.39 9.39
C VAL A 27 -1.25 17.33 8.73
N CYS A 28 -0.23 16.80 8.05
CA CYS A 28 0.79 17.63 7.41
C CYS A 28 0.33 18.30 6.12
N VAL A 29 -0.50 17.64 5.31
CA VAL A 29 -0.78 18.05 3.92
C VAL A 29 -2.21 18.56 3.72
N THR A 30 -3.15 18.25 4.62
CA THR A 30 -4.56 18.65 4.48
C THR A 30 -4.73 20.16 4.34
N ALA A 31 -3.95 20.95 5.08
CA ALA A 31 -4.03 22.41 5.01
C ALA A 31 -3.61 22.99 3.64
N ASN A 32 -2.84 22.24 2.84
CA ASN A 32 -2.31 22.71 1.56
C ASN A 32 -3.09 22.17 0.35
N ALA A 33 -3.57 20.92 0.42
CA ALA A 33 -4.16 20.23 -0.74
C ALA A 33 -5.50 19.52 -0.44
N GLY A 34 -6.15 19.81 0.69
CA GLY A 34 -7.48 19.26 1.03
C GLY A 34 -7.49 17.76 1.39
N GLY A 35 -6.35 17.07 1.30
CA GLY A 35 -6.22 15.65 1.67
C GLY A 35 -6.86 14.67 0.68
N GLU A 36 -6.98 15.06 -0.59
CA GLU A 36 -7.56 14.23 -1.65
C GLU A 36 -6.56 13.16 -2.14
N ILE A 37 -6.37 12.11 -1.33
CA ILE A 37 -5.43 11.01 -1.60
C ILE A 37 -6.10 9.89 -2.41
N ASN A 38 -7.43 9.78 -2.36
CA ASN A 38 -8.16 8.65 -2.94
C ASN A 38 -9.24 9.14 -3.90
N PRO A 39 -9.12 8.87 -5.21
CA PRO A 39 -10.10 9.32 -6.19
C PRO A 39 -11.53 8.85 -5.90
N ALA A 40 -11.71 7.66 -5.31
CA ALA A 40 -13.04 7.16 -4.95
C ALA A 40 -13.65 7.89 -3.74
N ARG A 41 -12.81 8.33 -2.79
CA ARG A 41 -13.23 9.14 -1.63
C ARG A 41 -13.77 10.49 -2.09
N ASP A 42 -13.13 11.07 -3.09
CA ASP A 42 -13.43 12.45 -3.50
C ASP A 42 -14.48 12.51 -4.63
N LEU A 43 -14.56 11.51 -5.53
CA LEU A 43 -15.56 11.48 -6.60
C LEU A 43 -16.97 11.13 -6.13
N GLY A 44 -17.12 10.18 -5.19
CA GLY A 44 -18.44 9.71 -4.72
C GLY A 44 -19.32 10.83 -4.14
N PRO A 45 -18.83 11.58 -3.13
CA PRO A 45 -19.58 12.70 -2.55
C PRO A 45 -19.88 13.81 -3.56
N LYS A 46 -18.96 14.08 -4.51
CA LYS A 46 -19.14 15.09 -5.56
C LYS A 46 -20.26 14.68 -6.54
N LEU A 47 -20.33 13.39 -6.91
CA LEU A 47 -21.40 12.87 -7.76
C LEU A 47 -22.76 12.95 -7.07
N VAL A 48 -22.81 12.61 -5.77
CA VAL A 48 -24.04 12.72 -4.97
C VAL A 48 -24.49 14.17 -4.84
N ALA A 49 -23.60 15.10 -4.51
CA ALA A 49 -23.92 16.52 -4.42
C ALA A 49 -24.45 17.08 -5.76
N PHE A 50 -23.86 16.64 -6.88
CA PHE A 50 -24.36 16.98 -8.21
C PHE A 50 -25.81 16.49 -8.42
N THR A 51 -26.11 15.23 -8.08
CA THR A 51 -27.47 14.66 -8.22
C THR A 51 -28.52 15.29 -7.29
N VAL A 52 -28.10 15.78 -6.12
CA VAL A 52 -28.96 16.44 -5.13
C VAL A 52 -29.33 17.88 -5.53
N GLY A 53 -28.73 18.41 -6.60
CA GLY A 53 -29.09 19.72 -7.15
C GLY A 53 -28.18 20.87 -6.73
N TYR A 54 -26.99 20.59 -6.15
CA TYR A 54 -25.96 21.62 -5.98
C TYR A 54 -25.38 22.13 -7.33
N GLY A 55 -25.77 21.52 -8.45
CA GLY A 55 -25.43 22.01 -9.79
C GLY A 55 -23.96 21.81 -10.17
N TRP A 56 -23.55 22.45 -11.27
CA TRP A 56 -22.18 22.34 -11.78
C TRP A 56 -21.14 23.03 -10.87
N ASP A 57 -21.61 23.83 -9.90
CA ASP A 57 -20.77 24.57 -8.98
C ASP A 57 -19.92 23.66 -8.08
N VAL A 58 -20.36 22.42 -7.81
CA VAL A 58 -19.59 21.39 -7.09
C VAL A 58 -18.24 21.09 -7.78
N PHE A 59 -18.16 21.30 -9.09
CA PHE A 59 -16.94 21.13 -9.88
C PHE A 59 -16.16 22.44 -10.10
N SER A 60 -16.79 23.60 -9.88
CA SER A 60 -16.20 24.93 -10.14
C SER A 60 -15.50 25.56 -8.93
N TYR A 61 -15.91 25.27 -7.68
CA TYR A 61 -15.32 25.89 -6.47
C TYR A 61 -13.83 25.59 -6.25
N LEU A 62 -13.26 24.61 -6.94
CA LEU A 62 -11.83 24.25 -6.85
C LEU A 62 -10.93 25.00 -7.86
N PHE A 63 -11.44 26.04 -8.53
CA PHE A 63 -10.63 26.85 -9.48
C PHE A 63 -9.75 27.90 -8.78
N ILE A 64 -10.12 28.35 -7.57
CA ILE A 64 -9.56 29.57 -6.95
C ILE A 64 -8.19 29.38 -6.26
N PHE A 65 -7.69 28.16 -6.05
CA PHE A 65 -6.45 27.95 -5.29
C PHE A 65 -5.23 27.47 -6.07
N THR A 66 -5.36 27.19 -7.38
CA THR A 66 -4.21 26.67 -8.17
C THR A 66 -3.61 27.78 -9.04
N PHE A 67 -2.96 28.75 -8.40
CA PHE A 67 -2.15 29.79 -9.09
C PHE A 67 -0.66 29.42 -9.18
N ILE A 68 -0.26 28.19 -8.85
CA ILE A 68 1.14 27.78 -9.00
C ILE A 68 1.25 26.81 -10.18
N SER A 69 1.69 27.41 -11.28
CA SER A 69 2.56 26.88 -12.33
C SER A 69 2.56 25.36 -12.51
N VAL A 70 2.00 24.92 -13.65
CA VAL A 70 2.39 23.79 -14.52
C VAL A 70 1.17 23.11 -15.17
N THR A 71 -0.07 23.39 -14.75
CA THR A 71 -1.26 22.69 -15.30
C THR A 71 -2.34 23.63 -15.83
N GLU A 72 -2.00 24.44 -16.82
CA GLU A 72 -3.00 24.87 -17.81
C GLU A 72 -3.42 23.60 -18.57
N ILE A 73 -4.68 23.14 -18.42
CA ILE A 73 -5.49 22.36 -19.38
C ILE A 73 -6.55 21.48 -18.67
N ILE A 74 -6.40 21.11 -17.40
CA ILE A 74 -7.22 20.04 -16.83
C ILE A 74 -8.18 20.54 -15.74
N SER A 75 -9.48 20.49 -16.03
CA SER A 75 -10.58 20.82 -15.12
C SER A 75 -10.39 20.21 -13.72
N GLY A 76 -10.71 20.97 -12.66
CA GLY A 76 -10.45 20.67 -11.23
C GLY A 76 -10.90 19.31 -10.67
N PHE A 77 -11.56 18.49 -11.48
CA PHE A 77 -11.94 17.11 -11.18
C PHE A 77 -10.81 16.08 -11.47
N LEU A 78 -9.93 16.34 -12.44
CA LEU A 78 -8.92 15.36 -12.85
C LEU A 78 -7.66 15.37 -11.97
N ILE A 79 -7.38 16.48 -11.30
CA ILE A 79 -6.23 16.64 -10.38
C ILE A 79 -6.23 15.56 -9.28
N PRO A 80 -7.31 15.40 -8.49
CA PRO A 80 -7.36 14.34 -7.47
C PRO A 80 -7.49 12.92 -8.04
N ILE A 81 -7.62 12.75 -9.36
CA ILE A 81 -7.59 11.44 -10.01
C ILE A 81 -6.16 11.11 -10.41
N PHE A 82 -5.53 11.96 -11.23
CA PHE A 82 -4.23 11.67 -11.81
C PHE A 82 -3.08 11.84 -10.83
N VAL A 83 -3.14 12.80 -9.91
CA VAL A 83 -2.05 13.06 -8.96
C VAL A 83 -1.83 11.88 -8.01
N PRO A 84 -2.88 11.26 -7.41
CA PRO A 84 -2.68 10.06 -6.59
C PRO A 84 -2.15 8.86 -7.37
N PHE A 85 -2.56 8.65 -8.62
CA PHE A 85 -2.02 7.55 -9.43
C PHE A 85 -0.54 7.75 -9.77
N ALA A 86 -0.16 8.96 -10.19
CA ALA A 86 1.24 9.29 -10.46
C ALA A 86 2.09 9.21 -9.18
N GLY A 87 1.59 9.74 -8.06
CA GLY A 87 2.24 9.67 -6.76
C GLY A 87 2.39 8.25 -6.24
N ALA A 88 1.39 7.39 -6.43
CA ALA A 88 1.45 5.98 -6.05
C ALA A 88 2.51 5.21 -6.85
N ALA A 89 2.56 5.44 -8.18
CA ALA A 89 3.57 4.82 -9.03
C ALA A 89 4.99 5.28 -8.63
N PHE A 90 5.18 6.58 -8.42
CA PHE A 90 6.45 7.14 -7.98
C PHE A 90 6.86 6.61 -6.59
N GLY A 91 5.95 6.57 -5.63
CA GLY A 91 6.20 6.06 -4.29
C GLY A 91 6.54 4.56 -4.28
N ALA A 92 5.89 3.75 -5.11
CA ALA A 92 6.20 2.34 -5.27
C ALA A 92 7.62 2.13 -5.84
N TRP A 93 8.01 2.93 -6.84
CA TRP A 93 9.35 2.88 -7.38
C TRP A 93 10.39 3.32 -6.34
N PHE A 94 10.14 4.42 -5.63
CA PHE A 94 11.03 4.90 -4.57
C PHE A 94 11.26 3.82 -3.48
N TYR A 95 10.21 3.13 -3.06
CA TYR A 95 10.32 1.98 -2.15
C TYR A 95 11.26 0.89 -2.70
N HIS A 96 11.13 0.56 -3.98
CA HIS A 96 11.96 -0.46 -4.62
C HIS A 96 13.44 -0.07 -4.63
N LEU A 97 13.76 1.18 -4.98
CA LEU A 97 15.15 1.68 -5.03
C LEU A 97 15.81 1.74 -3.66
N SER A 98 15.11 2.26 -2.65
CA SER A 98 15.70 2.47 -1.33
C SER A 98 15.73 1.19 -0.49
N LEU A 99 14.62 0.46 -0.41
CA LEU A 99 14.47 -0.66 0.50
C LEU A 99 14.39 -2.00 -0.23
N GLY A 100 13.72 -2.05 -1.38
CA GLY A 100 13.52 -3.29 -2.13
C GLY A 100 14.81 -3.95 -2.60
N ILE A 101 15.83 -3.17 -2.97
CA ILE A 101 17.15 -3.68 -3.40
C ILE A 101 18.02 -4.10 -2.20
N HIS A 102 17.84 -3.48 -1.04
CA HIS A 102 18.69 -3.71 0.13
C HIS A 102 18.20 -4.83 1.06
N ILE A 103 16.98 -5.36 0.85
CA ILE A 103 16.42 -6.41 1.70
C ILE A 103 16.64 -7.78 1.04
N SER A 104 17.44 -8.63 1.70
CA SER A 104 17.71 -9.99 1.25
C SER A 104 16.43 -10.84 1.34
N ASP A 105 16.20 -11.71 0.35
CA ASP A 105 15.05 -12.61 0.35
C ASP A 105 15.29 -13.72 1.38
N ASP A 106 14.76 -13.55 2.59
CA ASP A 106 14.91 -14.49 3.72
C ASP A 106 14.13 -15.81 3.53
N LYS A 107 13.80 -16.15 2.28
CA LYS A 107 13.21 -17.42 1.85
C LYS A 107 14.20 -18.58 2.00
N ASP A 108 15.48 -18.28 2.14
CA ASP A 108 16.56 -19.27 2.23
C ASP A 108 16.69 -19.85 3.64
N HIS A 109 16.35 -19.11 4.70
CA HIS A 109 16.43 -19.62 6.09
C HIS A 109 15.21 -20.48 6.45
N CYS A 110 13.99 -20.05 6.12
CA CYS A 110 12.77 -20.82 6.41
C CYS A 110 12.73 -22.17 5.67
N LYS A 111 13.15 -22.21 4.39
CA LYS A 111 13.24 -23.48 3.64
C LYS A 111 14.40 -24.37 4.09
N THR A 112 15.43 -23.80 4.70
CA THR A 112 16.59 -24.57 5.17
C THR A 112 16.31 -25.19 6.53
N ASP A 113 15.63 -24.47 7.44
CA ASP A 113 15.14 -25.02 8.72
C ASP A 113 14.13 -26.14 8.49
N ASP A 114 13.12 -25.94 7.63
CA ASP A 114 12.13 -26.97 7.31
C ASP A 114 12.78 -28.23 6.71
N ARG A 115 13.82 -28.06 5.88
CA ARG A 115 14.58 -29.18 5.30
C ARG A 115 15.51 -29.85 6.32
N MET A 116 16.06 -29.11 7.28
CA MET A 116 16.89 -29.67 8.35
C MET A 116 16.03 -30.46 9.35
N GLU A 117 14.89 -29.91 9.78
CA GLU A 117 13.92 -30.62 10.65
C GLU A 117 13.39 -31.88 9.96
N MET A 118 12.99 -31.82 8.69
CA MET A 118 12.49 -33.00 7.98
C MET A 118 13.58 -34.07 7.81
N ASN A 119 14.83 -33.67 7.60
CA ASN A 119 15.96 -34.61 7.53
C ASN A 119 16.24 -35.24 8.90
N GLU A 120 16.24 -34.45 9.97
CA GLU A 120 16.48 -34.93 11.34
C GLU A 120 15.35 -35.83 11.83
N VAL A 121 14.08 -35.44 11.63
CA VAL A 121 12.91 -36.27 11.94
C VAL A 121 12.92 -37.56 11.12
N SER A 122 13.28 -37.51 9.83
CA SER A 122 13.39 -38.72 9.01
C SER A 122 14.53 -39.63 9.48
N ARG A 123 15.69 -39.08 9.88
CA ARG A 123 16.81 -39.85 10.43
C ARG A 123 16.46 -40.51 11.76
N VAL A 124 15.77 -39.78 12.64
CA VAL A 124 15.29 -40.29 13.93
C VAL A 124 14.21 -41.36 13.72
N THR A 125 13.27 -41.13 12.79
CA THR A 125 12.20 -42.09 12.51
C THR A 125 12.74 -43.38 11.88
N ILE A 126 13.72 -43.29 10.96
CA ILE A 126 14.39 -44.48 10.39
C ILE A 126 15.30 -45.16 11.43
N GLY A 127 16.00 -44.40 12.27
CA GLY A 127 16.85 -44.95 13.34
C GLY A 127 16.09 -45.61 14.48
N LYS A 128 14.80 -45.28 14.66
CA LYS A 128 13.97 -45.71 15.81
C LYS A 128 12.76 -46.58 15.43
N SER A 129 12.33 -46.61 14.17
CA SER A 129 11.15 -47.35 13.73
C SER A 129 11.49 -48.72 13.13
N ARG A 130 10.97 -49.76 13.76
CA ARG A 130 10.74 -51.05 13.10
C ARG A 130 9.80 -50.83 11.92
N ILE A 131 10.31 -51.13 10.74
CA ILE A 131 9.58 -51.23 9.47
C ILE A 131 8.33 -52.10 9.67
N ALA A 132 7.15 -51.49 9.67
CA ALA A 132 5.90 -52.19 9.42
C ALA A 132 5.55 -52.00 7.94
N ILE A 133 6.15 -52.84 7.09
CA ILE A 133 5.60 -53.08 5.75
C ILE A 133 4.36 -53.95 5.95
N ALA A 134 3.19 -53.35 5.75
CA ALA A 134 1.94 -54.09 5.60
C ALA A 134 1.80 -54.54 4.14
N LYS A 135 1.44 -55.81 3.97
CA LYS A 135 1.32 -56.56 2.71
C LYS A 135 0.06 -56.19 1.93
#